data_AF-A0A202BQW4-F1
#
_entry.id   AF-A0A202BQW4-F1
#
_cell.length_a   1.000
_cell.length_b   1.000
_cell.length_c   1.000
_cell.angle_alpha   90.00
_cell.angle_beta   90.00
_cell.angle_gamma   90.00
#
_symmetry.space_group_name_H-M   'P 1'
#
loop_
_entity.id
_entity.type
_entity.pdbx_description
1 polymer ?
#
loop_
_entity_poly.entity_id
_entity_poly.type
_entity_poly.pdbx_seq_one_letter_code
_entity_poly.pdbx_strand_id
1 'polypeptide(L)'
;MNKEELVRKLAGDSFQEYLEACSELPDYAKNGGELDQEIIERALFVNLFPFWANHKDLNDKYDEITSELPNHSDLLQTDQKYDLMGITAFVNGLMNGVFDVSGFLWANNGYMSSKVSCDSISEYYKEQGKDKEAAYFQELGEWFLTIYSATTDVFRAIMNIKSWNEQMVIGLTNFLNKSLSQYGIFEWILSGLYEVVDDPLIKEKVFDHYIDSFKKARENLKKEKNKEGADQITGKLKNLRKLAKGQNV
;
A
#
# COMPACT_ATOMS: atom_id res chain seq x y z
N MET A 1 -4.70 2.95 -22.92
CA MET A 1 -3.23 2.90 -22.84
C MET A 1 -2.72 1.58 -23.40
N ASN A 2 -1.57 1.60 -24.09
CA ASN A 2 -0.89 0.38 -24.58
C ASN A 2 0.14 -0.11 -23.54
N LYS A 3 0.72 -1.30 -23.75
CA LYS A 3 1.71 -1.90 -22.84
C LYS A 3 2.93 -1.01 -22.61
N GLU A 4 3.47 -0.45 -23.69
CA GLU A 4 4.69 0.37 -23.65
C GLU A 4 4.50 1.65 -22.83
N GLU A 5 3.35 2.30 -23.00
CA GLU A 5 2.96 3.49 -22.25
C GLU A 5 2.72 3.17 -20.77
N LEU A 6 2.06 2.05 -20.46
CA LEU A 6 1.86 1.59 -19.08
C LEU A 6 3.20 1.34 -18.38
N VAL A 7 4.10 0.59 -19.02
CA VAL A 7 5.44 0.31 -18.49
C VAL A 7 6.24 1.61 -18.31
N ARG A 8 6.20 2.52 -19.29
CA ARG A 8 6.88 3.82 -19.20
C ARG A 8 6.40 4.60 -17.98
N LYS A 9 5.08 4.73 -17.77
CA LYS A 9 4.52 5.45 -16.63
C LYS A 9 4.86 4.77 -15.29
N LEU A 10 4.74 3.44 -15.21
CA LEU A 10 5.11 2.64 -14.03
C LEU A 10 6.62 2.68 -13.71
N ALA A 11 7.46 3.05 -14.68
CA ALA A 11 8.89 3.19 -14.54
C ALA A 11 9.37 4.64 -14.44
N GLY A 12 8.45 5.61 -14.59
CA GLY A 12 8.77 7.02 -14.70
C GLY A 12 9.23 7.63 -13.37
N ASP A 13 9.88 8.78 -13.46
CA ASP A 13 10.36 9.51 -12.28
C ASP A 13 9.27 10.38 -11.62
N SER A 14 8.09 10.52 -12.25
CA SER A 14 6.94 11.24 -11.69
C SER A 14 6.02 10.28 -10.94
N PHE A 15 5.78 10.60 -9.67
CA PHE A 15 4.78 9.93 -8.85
C PHE A 15 3.37 10.10 -9.43
N GLN A 16 3.06 11.27 -9.99
CA GLN A 16 1.74 11.49 -10.61
C GLN A 16 1.51 10.59 -11.83
N GLU A 17 2.49 10.49 -12.75
CA GLU A 17 2.38 9.55 -13.89
C GLU A 17 2.27 8.09 -13.41
N TYR A 18 2.97 7.75 -12.33
CA TYR A 18 2.91 6.43 -11.72
C TYR A 18 1.50 6.11 -11.17
N LEU A 19 0.89 7.04 -10.42
CA LEU A 19 -0.48 6.88 -9.91
C LEU A 19 -1.51 6.74 -11.04
N GLU A 20 -1.36 7.52 -12.12
CA GLU A 20 -2.23 7.38 -13.31
C GLU A 20 -2.16 5.96 -13.89
N ALA A 21 -0.95 5.43 -14.06
CA ALA A 21 -0.78 4.07 -14.56
C ALA A 21 -1.39 3.02 -13.65
N CYS A 22 -1.27 3.18 -12.33
CA CYS A 22 -1.93 2.32 -11.35
C CYS A 22 -3.46 2.35 -11.49
N SER A 23 -4.06 3.53 -11.68
CA SER A 23 -5.52 3.68 -11.87
C SER A 23 -6.00 3.19 -13.24
N GLU A 24 -5.17 3.21 -14.28
CA GLU A 24 -5.52 2.67 -15.60
C GLU A 24 -5.32 1.14 -15.71
N LEU A 25 -4.56 0.53 -14.81
CA LEU A 25 -4.25 -0.91 -14.80
C LEU A 25 -5.49 -1.83 -14.83
N PRO A 26 -6.58 -1.57 -14.05
CA PRO A 26 -7.77 -2.41 -14.10
C PRO A 26 -8.40 -2.48 -15.49
N ASP A 27 -8.49 -1.34 -16.17
CA ASP A 27 -9.05 -1.26 -17.52
C ASP A 27 -8.13 -1.90 -18.55
N TYR A 28 -6.81 -1.72 -18.42
CA TYR A 28 -5.83 -2.41 -19.24
C TYR A 28 -5.99 -3.94 -19.11
N ALA A 29 -6.04 -4.47 -17.88
CA ALA A 29 -6.21 -5.90 -17.62
C ALA A 29 -7.56 -6.43 -18.13
N LYS A 30 -8.66 -5.71 -17.87
CA LYS A 30 -10.01 -6.06 -18.31
C LYS A 30 -10.13 -6.15 -19.83
N ASN A 31 -9.39 -5.31 -20.56
CA ASN A 31 -9.37 -5.28 -22.01
C ASN A 31 -8.39 -6.29 -22.64
N GLY A 32 -7.90 -7.27 -21.87
CA GLY A 32 -7.01 -8.32 -22.36
C GLY A 32 -5.55 -7.89 -22.49
N GLY A 33 -5.16 -6.80 -21.82
CA GLY A 33 -3.78 -6.38 -21.72
C GLY A 33 -2.91 -7.47 -21.08
N GLU A 34 -1.71 -7.68 -21.64
CA GLU A 34 -0.76 -8.64 -21.09
C GLU A 34 -0.15 -8.09 -19.81
N LEU A 35 -0.34 -8.83 -18.70
CA LEU A 35 0.31 -8.60 -17.42
C LEU A 35 1.51 -9.53 -17.33
N ASP A 36 2.72 -8.99 -17.45
CA ASP A 36 3.97 -9.73 -17.29
C ASP A 36 4.62 -9.44 -15.92
N GLN A 37 5.82 -9.98 -15.73
CA GLN A 37 6.58 -9.80 -14.50
C GLN A 37 6.78 -8.32 -14.17
N GLU A 38 7.19 -7.52 -15.16
CA GLU A 38 7.53 -6.12 -14.96
C GLU A 38 6.31 -5.30 -14.54
N ILE A 39 5.16 -5.50 -15.19
CA ILE A 39 3.92 -4.81 -14.84
C ILE A 39 3.45 -5.21 -13.43
N ILE A 40 3.42 -6.51 -13.12
CA ILE A 40 2.96 -6.98 -11.80
C ILE A 40 3.85 -6.45 -10.69
N GLU A 41 5.17 -6.52 -10.84
CA GLU A 41 6.12 -5.99 -9.85
C GLU A 41 5.88 -4.51 -9.63
N ARG A 42 6.02 -3.71 -10.70
CA ARG A 42 5.96 -2.25 -10.61
C ARG A 42 4.61 -1.77 -10.11
N ALA A 43 3.51 -2.38 -10.53
CA ALA A 43 2.19 -2.04 -10.03
C ALA A 43 2.06 -2.34 -8.53
N LEU A 44 2.50 -3.52 -8.07
CA LEU A 44 2.41 -3.90 -6.66
C LEU A 44 3.26 -3.02 -5.75
N PHE A 45 4.40 -2.48 -6.23
CA PHE A 45 5.26 -1.56 -5.49
C PHE A 45 4.54 -0.29 -5.02
N VAL A 46 3.35 0.03 -5.55
CA VAL A 46 2.45 1.07 -5.02
C VAL A 46 2.06 0.78 -3.56
N ASN A 47 2.22 -0.45 -3.08
CA ASN A 47 1.91 -0.80 -1.70
C ASN A 47 3.15 -0.77 -0.79
N LEU A 48 4.31 -0.39 -1.32
CA LEU A 48 5.58 -0.33 -0.61
C LEU A 48 6.09 1.11 -0.53
N PHE A 49 5.71 1.80 0.55
CA PHE A 49 6.00 3.22 0.83
C PHE A 49 7.42 3.67 0.48
N PRO A 50 8.49 2.90 0.78
CA PRO A 50 9.86 3.42 0.58
C PRO A 50 10.38 3.28 -0.85
N PHE A 51 9.60 2.69 -1.76
CA PHE A 51 9.89 2.78 -3.20
C PHE A 51 9.45 4.11 -3.80
N TRP A 52 8.48 4.79 -3.18
CA TRP A 52 8.04 6.11 -3.61
C TRP A 52 8.95 7.26 -3.18
N ALA A 53 9.76 7.04 -2.14
CA ALA A 53 10.62 8.05 -1.53
C ALA A 53 11.66 8.67 -2.50
N ASN A 54 11.77 8.16 -3.73
CA ASN A 54 12.66 8.66 -4.76
C ASN A 54 11.98 9.60 -5.77
N HIS A 55 10.66 9.73 -5.78
CA HIS A 55 9.96 10.63 -6.71
C HIS A 55 10.04 12.07 -6.24
N LYS A 56 10.58 12.95 -7.10
CA LYS A 56 10.79 14.36 -6.75
C LYS A 56 9.47 15.07 -6.45
N ASP A 57 8.44 14.86 -7.27
CA ASP A 57 7.12 15.49 -7.11
C ASP A 57 6.40 15.04 -5.84
N LEU A 58 6.61 13.80 -5.38
CA LEU A 58 6.14 13.35 -4.06
C LEU A 58 6.87 14.08 -2.92
N ASN A 59 8.20 14.16 -2.99
CA ASN A 59 9.00 14.83 -1.97
C ASN A 59 8.68 16.33 -1.89
N ASP A 60 8.52 17.00 -3.05
CA ASP A 60 8.08 18.39 -3.13
C ASP A 60 6.72 18.58 -2.44
N LYS A 61 5.79 17.62 -2.60
CA LYS A 61 4.48 17.68 -1.94
C LYS A 61 4.57 17.47 -0.43
N TYR A 62 5.44 16.58 0.05
CA TYR A 62 5.68 16.44 1.49
C TYR A 62 6.33 17.67 2.10
N ASP A 63 7.26 18.32 1.39
CA ASP A 63 7.88 19.57 1.82
C ASP A 63 6.84 20.72 1.89
N GLU A 64 5.92 20.78 0.91
CA GLU A 64 4.79 21.71 0.93
C GLU A 64 3.93 21.48 2.18
N ILE A 65 3.50 20.24 2.44
CA ILE A 65 2.64 19.90 3.58
C ILE A 65 3.33 20.25 4.90
N THR A 66 4.60 19.87 5.08
CA THR A 66 5.33 20.14 6.32
C THR A 66 5.62 21.62 6.54
N SER A 67 5.68 22.41 5.48
CA SER A 67 5.81 23.87 5.55
C SER A 67 4.47 24.56 5.86
N GLU A 68 3.35 24.02 5.37
CA GLU A 68 2.04 24.66 5.48
C GLU A 68 1.28 24.29 6.76
N LEU A 69 1.31 23.03 7.21
CA LEU A 69 0.57 22.59 8.41
C LEU A 69 0.82 23.45 9.67
N PRO A 70 2.07 23.91 9.96
CA PRO A 70 2.32 24.80 11.11
C PRO A 70 1.57 26.14 11.07
N ASN A 71 1.20 26.63 9.89
CA ASN A 71 0.44 27.88 9.73
C ASN A 71 -1.00 27.77 10.25
N HIS A 72 -1.50 26.55 10.44
CA HIS A 72 -2.83 26.23 10.95
C HIS A 72 -2.85 25.90 12.44
N SER A 73 -1.87 26.40 13.20
CA SER A 73 -1.75 26.18 14.65
C SER A 73 -2.94 26.75 15.46
N ASP A 74 -3.76 27.61 14.86
CA ASP A 74 -5.03 28.07 15.44
C ASP A 74 -6.00 26.90 15.70
N LEU A 75 -5.98 25.86 14.87
CA LEU A 75 -6.80 24.66 15.05
C LEU A 75 -6.48 23.89 16.33
N LEU A 76 -5.29 24.07 16.93
CA LEU A 76 -4.91 23.39 18.17
C LEU A 76 -5.79 23.78 19.37
N GLN A 77 -6.52 24.90 19.26
CA GLN A 77 -7.47 25.37 20.28
C GLN A 77 -8.91 24.94 19.98
N THR A 78 -9.12 24.08 18.98
CA THR A 78 -10.44 23.65 18.51
C THR A 78 -10.56 22.13 18.60
N ASP A 79 -11.75 21.62 18.26
CA ASP A 79 -11.97 20.17 18.17
C ASP A 79 -11.20 19.53 16.99
N GLN A 80 -10.77 20.34 16.00
CA GLN A 80 -9.97 19.88 14.86
C GLN A 80 -8.49 19.67 15.15
N LYS A 81 -8.04 19.88 16.39
CA LYS A 81 -6.64 19.64 16.77
C LYS A 81 -6.19 18.20 16.49
N TYR A 82 -7.07 17.22 16.65
CA TYR A 82 -6.73 15.81 16.46
C TYR A 82 -6.54 15.46 14.99
N ASP A 83 -7.34 16.06 14.11
CA ASP A 83 -7.21 15.91 12.66
C ASP A 83 -5.88 16.49 12.18
N LEU A 84 -5.54 17.72 12.60
CA LEU A 84 -4.28 18.36 12.27
C LEU A 84 -3.07 17.55 12.77
N MET A 85 -3.12 17.09 14.02
CA MET A 85 -2.07 16.26 14.62
C MET A 85 -1.94 14.91 13.91
N GLY A 86 -3.05 14.30 13.49
CA GLY A 86 -3.07 13.03 12.77
C GLY A 86 -2.37 13.13 11.42
N ILE A 87 -2.70 14.16 10.62
CA ILE A 87 -2.04 14.43 9.33
C ILE A 87 -0.54 14.69 9.56
N THR A 88 -0.22 15.56 10.52
CA THR A 88 1.17 15.92 10.85
C THR A 88 1.99 14.69 11.25
N ALA A 89 1.45 13.86 12.13
CA ALA A 89 2.12 12.64 12.57
C ALA A 89 2.35 11.71 11.38
N PHE A 90 1.33 11.44 10.57
CA PHE A 90 1.39 10.56 9.41
C PHE A 90 2.48 11.00 8.42
N VAL A 91 2.45 12.26 7.96
CA VAL A 91 3.43 12.79 7.00
C VAL A 91 4.86 12.78 7.57
N ASN A 92 5.03 13.24 8.82
CA ASN A 92 6.36 13.23 9.45
C ASN A 92 6.93 11.82 9.59
N GLY A 93 6.10 10.84 9.93
CA GLY A 93 6.57 9.48 10.07
C GLY A 93 6.87 8.79 8.74
N LEU A 94 6.22 9.20 7.64
CA LEU A 94 6.60 8.82 6.27
C LEU A 94 7.96 9.41 5.89
N MET A 95 8.16 10.72 6.06
CA MET A 95 9.41 11.40 5.67
C MET A 95 10.63 10.92 6.46
N ASN A 96 10.47 10.72 7.77
CA ASN A 96 11.60 10.36 8.63
C ASN A 96 11.86 8.85 8.69
N GLY A 97 11.09 8.03 7.97
CA GLY A 97 11.14 6.57 8.07
C GLY A 97 10.89 6.06 9.50
N VAL A 98 10.26 6.87 10.35
CA VAL A 98 10.03 6.60 11.78
C VAL A 98 8.86 5.64 11.99
N PHE A 99 7.87 5.68 11.10
CA PHE A 99 6.86 4.63 11.08
C PHE A 99 7.40 3.42 10.31
N ASP A 100 7.63 2.35 11.06
CA ASP A 100 7.50 1.01 10.51
C ASP A 100 6.01 0.75 10.21
N VAL A 101 5.52 1.29 9.07
CA VAL A 101 4.13 1.13 8.64
C VAL A 101 3.79 -0.31 8.28
N SER A 102 4.78 -1.20 8.33
CA SER A 102 4.61 -2.62 8.08
C SER A 102 3.73 -3.35 9.10
N GLY A 103 3.64 -2.80 10.31
CA GLY A 103 2.71 -3.26 11.34
C GLY A 103 1.26 -2.81 11.10
N PHE A 104 1.03 -1.84 10.20
CA PHE A 104 -0.32 -1.50 9.77
C PHE A 104 -0.71 -2.47 8.65
N LEU A 105 -1.69 -3.33 8.95
CA LEU A 105 -2.34 -4.22 7.97
C LEU A 105 -2.78 -3.49 6.69
N TRP A 106 -2.91 -2.16 6.75
CA TRP A 106 -3.44 -1.28 5.71
C TRP A 106 -2.76 0.09 5.77
N ALA A 107 -1.49 0.18 5.42
CA ALA A 107 -0.82 1.49 5.43
C ALA A 107 -1.47 2.49 4.43
N ASN A 108 -2.22 1.99 3.42
CA ASN A 108 -3.11 2.79 2.59
C ASN A 108 -4.27 3.46 3.38
N ASN A 109 -4.72 2.90 4.51
CA ASN A 109 -5.71 3.53 5.37
C ASN A 109 -5.19 4.82 6.02
N GLY A 110 -3.87 5.00 6.11
CA GLY A 110 -3.28 6.28 6.53
C GLY A 110 -3.71 7.41 5.60
N TYR A 111 -3.61 7.21 4.28
CA TYR A 111 -4.08 8.18 3.28
C TYR A 111 -5.57 8.46 3.37
N MET A 112 -6.41 7.41 3.50
CA MET A 112 -7.84 7.62 3.66
C MET A 112 -8.19 8.36 4.97
N SER A 113 -7.47 8.06 6.07
CA SER A 113 -7.67 8.76 7.34
C SER A 113 -7.27 10.23 7.21
N SER A 114 -6.14 10.52 6.56
CA SER A 114 -5.73 11.91 6.28
C SER A 114 -6.72 12.64 5.39
N LYS A 115 -7.32 11.97 4.39
CA LYS A 115 -8.42 12.53 3.59
C LYS A 115 -9.61 12.94 4.46
N VAL A 116 -10.07 12.05 5.35
CA VAL A 116 -11.20 12.34 6.24
C VAL A 116 -10.88 13.51 7.18
N SER A 117 -9.67 13.55 7.74
CA SER A 117 -9.21 14.69 8.54
C SER A 117 -9.14 15.99 7.74
N CYS A 118 -8.74 15.93 6.47
CA CYS A 118 -8.75 17.08 5.57
C CYS A 118 -10.17 17.60 5.29
N ASP A 119 -11.13 16.71 5.04
CA ASP A 119 -12.54 17.10 4.86
C ASP A 119 -13.09 17.82 6.09
N SER A 120 -12.83 17.26 7.27
CA SER A 120 -13.25 17.80 8.57
C SER A 120 -12.70 19.22 8.79
N ILE A 121 -11.40 19.43 8.53
CA ILE A 121 -10.77 20.75 8.64
C ILE A 121 -11.29 21.71 7.57
N SER A 122 -11.48 21.25 6.34
CA SER A 122 -12.03 22.06 5.24
C SER A 122 -13.44 22.58 5.58
N GLU A 123 -14.30 21.71 6.10
CA GLU A 123 -15.65 22.07 6.54
C GLU A 123 -15.60 23.10 7.67
N TYR A 124 -14.76 22.88 8.68
CA TYR A 124 -14.55 23.85 9.76
C TYR A 124 -14.15 25.23 9.22
N TYR A 125 -13.17 25.31 8.31
CA TYR A 125 -12.76 26.60 7.76
C TYR A 125 -13.83 27.25 6.87
N LYS A 126 -14.64 26.47 6.14
CA LYS A 126 -15.80 26.99 5.41
C LYS A 126 -16.80 27.65 6.35
N GLU A 127 -17.10 27.02 7.49
CA GLU A 127 -18.00 27.59 8.50
C GLU A 127 -17.49 28.91 9.09
N GLN A 128 -16.16 29.09 9.15
CA GLN A 128 -15.52 30.33 9.61
C GLN A 128 -15.37 31.39 8.50
N GLY A 129 -15.81 31.11 7.27
CA GLY A 129 -15.62 32.00 6.11
C GLY A 129 -14.16 32.12 5.65
N LYS A 130 -13.33 31.13 5.96
CA LYS A 130 -11.91 31.04 5.57
C LYS A 130 -11.75 30.18 4.31
N ASP A 131 -12.25 30.70 3.19
CA ASP A 131 -12.34 29.95 1.93
C ASP A 131 -11.00 29.44 1.39
N LYS A 132 -9.91 30.17 1.63
CA LYS A 132 -8.57 29.79 1.13
C LYS A 132 -8.02 28.58 1.87
N GLU A 133 -8.10 28.60 3.19
CA GLU A 133 -7.66 27.51 4.05
C GLU A 133 -8.54 26.28 3.83
N ALA A 134 -9.85 26.49 3.66
CA ALA A 134 -10.76 25.42 3.28
C ALA A 134 -10.39 24.77 1.95
N ALA A 135 -10.04 25.56 0.93
CA ALA A 135 -9.62 25.07 -0.38
C ALA A 135 -8.31 24.27 -0.28
N TYR A 136 -7.32 24.75 0.47
CA TYR A 136 -6.07 24.03 0.70
C TYR A 136 -6.30 22.62 1.27
N PHE A 137 -7.08 22.50 2.35
CA PHE A 137 -7.37 21.18 2.94
C PHE A 137 -8.20 20.31 2.01
N GLN A 138 -9.11 20.89 1.22
CA GLN A 138 -9.85 20.12 0.21
C GLN A 138 -8.91 19.54 -0.85
N GLU A 139 -8.02 20.35 -1.41
CA GLU A 139 -7.03 19.91 -2.41
C GLU A 139 -6.06 18.86 -1.83
N LEU A 140 -5.63 19.04 -0.59
CA LEU A 140 -4.78 18.07 0.11
C LEU A 140 -5.52 16.74 0.35
N GLY A 141 -6.80 16.79 0.73
CA GLY A 141 -7.64 15.61 0.89
C GLY A 141 -7.81 14.82 -0.41
N GLU A 142 -8.05 15.52 -1.51
CA GLU A 142 -8.12 14.89 -2.85
C GLU A 142 -6.79 14.25 -3.24
N TRP A 143 -5.65 14.89 -2.94
CA TRP A 143 -4.34 14.30 -3.19
C TRP A 143 -4.10 13.02 -2.38
N PHE A 144 -4.50 12.96 -1.11
CA PHE A 144 -4.45 11.70 -0.37
C PHE A 144 -5.38 10.63 -0.95
N LEU A 145 -6.55 11.03 -1.46
CA LEU A 145 -7.50 10.13 -2.10
C LEU A 145 -6.95 9.50 -3.39
N THR A 146 -6.16 10.23 -4.19
CA THR A 146 -5.59 9.66 -5.43
C THR A 146 -4.64 8.51 -5.11
N ILE A 147 -3.79 8.65 -4.09
CA ILE A 147 -2.88 7.58 -3.64
C ILE A 147 -3.68 6.36 -3.15
N TYR A 148 -4.66 6.59 -2.27
CA TYR A 148 -5.52 5.50 -1.78
C TYR A 148 -6.25 4.78 -2.93
N SER A 149 -6.79 5.54 -3.89
CA SER A 149 -7.53 4.98 -5.02
C SER A 149 -6.62 4.15 -5.92
N ALA A 150 -5.43 4.66 -6.27
CA ALA A 150 -4.44 3.94 -7.06
C ALA A 150 -4.01 2.61 -6.41
N THR A 151 -3.75 2.61 -5.09
CA THR A 151 -3.41 1.35 -4.36
C THR A 151 -4.56 0.34 -4.43
N THR A 152 -5.80 0.83 -4.29
CA THR A 152 -7.02 0.01 -4.33
C THR A 152 -7.28 -0.54 -5.73
N ASP A 153 -7.04 0.26 -6.77
CA ASP A 153 -7.23 -0.13 -8.17
C ASP A 153 -6.24 -1.22 -8.58
N VAL A 154 -4.96 -1.07 -8.22
CA VAL A 154 -3.96 -2.13 -8.43
C VAL A 154 -4.36 -3.41 -7.72
N PHE A 155 -4.78 -3.31 -6.46
CA PHE A 155 -5.25 -4.48 -5.72
C PHE A 155 -6.41 -5.17 -6.44
N ARG A 156 -7.45 -4.41 -6.83
CA ARG A 156 -8.60 -4.96 -7.57
C ARG A 156 -8.18 -5.60 -8.88
N ALA A 157 -7.26 -4.98 -9.63
CA ALA A 157 -6.79 -5.52 -10.90
C ALA A 157 -6.16 -6.91 -10.71
N ILE A 158 -5.25 -7.02 -9.74
CA ILE A 158 -4.51 -8.25 -9.45
C ILE A 158 -5.46 -9.32 -8.87
N MET A 159 -6.37 -8.91 -7.99
CA MET A 159 -7.30 -9.83 -7.37
C MET A 159 -8.34 -10.43 -8.31
N ASN A 160 -8.64 -9.73 -9.40
CA ASN A 160 -9.58 -10.20 -10.41
C ASN A 160 -8.94 -11.10 -11.46
N ILE A 161 -7.62 -11.35 -11.40
CA ILE A 161 -6.93 -12.27 -12.31
C ILE A 161 -7.42 -13.70 -12.04
N LYS A 162 -8.07 -14.31 -13.05
CA LYS A 162 -8.63 -15.67 -12.95
C LYS A 162 -7.67 -16.77 -13.37
N SER A 163 -6.59 -16.45 -14.09
CA SER A 163 -5.59 -17.40 -14.52
C SER A 163 -4.21 -16.76 -14.44
N TRP A 164 -3.28 -17.45 -13.78
CA TRP A 164 -1.93 -16.96 -13.58
C TRP A 164 -0.94 -17.65 -14.52
N ASN A 165 0.04 -16.88 -14.98
CA ASN A 165 1.16 -17.35 -15.79
C ASN A 165 2.46 -17.21 -15.01
N GLU A 166 3.52 -17.82 -15.50
CA GLU A 166 4.81 -17.85 -14.82
C GLU A 166 5.38 -16.43 -14.59
N GLN A 167 5.25 -15.53 -15.56
CA GLN A 167 5.75 -14.16 -15.46
C GLN A 167 5.04 -13.38 -14.35
N MET A 168 3.71 -13.45 -14.29
CA MET A 168 2.92 -12.80 -13.23
C MET A 168 3.29 -13.34 -11.85
N VAL A 169 3.48 -14.65 -11.73
CA VAL A 169 3.83 -15.29 -10.45
C VAL A 169 5.24 -14.93 -10.00
N ILE A 170 6.20 -14.84 -10.93
CA ILE A 170 7.54 -14.32 -10.64
C ILE A 170 7.43 -12.90 -10.07
N GLY A 171 6.65 -12.04 -10.73
CA GLY A 171 6.51 -10.66 -10.31
C GLY A 171 5.89 -10.51 -8.91
N LEU A 172 4.81 -11.26 -8.66
CA LEU A 172 4.17 -11.33 -7.35
C LEU A 172 5.14 -11.82 -6.26
N THR A 173 5.89 -12.88 -6.53
CA THR A 173 6.84 -13.44 -5.56
C THR A 173 8.02 -12.50 -5.30
N ASN A 174 8.51 -11.79 -6.31
CA ASN A 174 9.56 -10.77 -6.13
C ASN A 174 9.08 -9.64 -5.23
N PHE A 175 7.86 -9.14 -5.47
CA PHE A 175 7.24 -8.16 -4.59
C PHE A 175 7.08 -8.68 -3.15
N LEU A 176 6.52 -9.89 -2.96
CA LEU A 176 6.28 -10.46 -1.64
C LEU A 176 7.59 -10.74 -0.88
N ASN A 177 8.65 -11.15 -1.57
CA ASN A 177 9.98 -11.33 -0.98
C ASN A 177 10.58 -9.99 -0.53
N LYS A 178 10.46 -8.95 -1.37
CA LYS A 178 10.94 -7.61 -1.01
C LYS A 178 10.18 -7.07 0.20
N SER A 179 8.86 -7.22 0.19
CA SER A 179 7.97 -6.88 1.31
C SER A 179 8.40 -7.60 2.58
N LEU A 180 8.54 -8.93 2.53
CA LEU A 180 8.97 -9.75 3.67
C LEU A 180 10.29 -9.26 4.27
N SER A 181 11.26 -8.91 3.43
CA SER A 181 12.60 -8.48 3.88
C SER A 181 12.62 -7.12 4.57
N GLN A 182 11.66 -6.24 4.27
CA GLN A 182 11.67 -4.85 4.73
C GLN A 182 10.57 -4.54 5.75
N TYR A 183 9.43 -5.22 5.62
CA TYR A 183 8.15 -4.89 6.27
C TYR A 183 7.43 -6.17 6.78
N GLY A 184 8.00 -7.36 6.57
CA GLY A 184 7.23 -8.58 6.78
C GLY A 184 6.15 -8.79 5.70
N ILE A 185 5.30 -9.79 5.88
CA ILE A 185 4.37 -10.23 4.84
C ILE A 185 3.09 -9.42 4.86
N PHE A 186 2.71 -8.92 3.67
CA PHE A 186 1.38 -8.43 3.38
C PHE A 186 0.39 -9.58 3.32
N GLU A 187 -0.10 -9.98 4.50
CA GLU A 187 -1.08 -11.06 4.64
C GLU A 187 -2.34 -10.80 3.81
N TRP A 188 -2.71 -9.53 3.59
CA TRP A 188 -3.87 -9.17 2.77
C TRP A 188 -3.74 -9.59 1.31
N ILE A 189 -2.54 -9.56 0.71
CA ILE A 189 -2.33 -10.05 -0.67
C ILE A 189 -2.53 -11.56 -0.72
N LEU A 190 -1.95 -12.28 0.24
CA LEU A 190 -2.12 -13.74 0.35
C LEU A 190 -3.58 -14.12 0.63
N SER A 191 -4.27 -13.33 1.47
CA SER A 191 -5.69 -13.50 1.76
C SER A 191 -6.54 -13.30 0.52
N GLY A 192 -6.21 -12.34 -0.33
CA GLY A 192 -6.88 -12.15 -1.59
C GLY A 192 -6.79 -13.40 -2.47
N LEU A 193 -5.61 -14.00 -2.61
CA LEU A 193 -5.36 -15.10 -3.56
C LEU A 193 -6.10 -16.41 -3.24
N TYR A 194 -6.91 -16.47 -2.17
CA TYR A 194 -7.64 -17.67 -1.77
C TYR A 194 -8.60 -18.19 -2.85
N GLU A 195 -9.15 -17.33 -3.72
CA GLU A 195 -10.07 -17.74 -4.80
C GLU A 195 -9.36 -18.47 -5.95
N VAL A 196 -8.04 -18.32 -6.05
CA VAL A 196 -7.20 -18.91 -7.11
C VAL A 196 -6.16 -19.86 -6.53
N VAL A 197 -6.36 -20.34 -5.30
CA VAL A 197 -5.43 -21.24 -4.60
C VAL A 197 -5.23 -22.58 -5.32
N ASP A 198 -6.19 -23.00 -6.14
CA ASP A 198 -6.10 -24.23 -6.93
C ASP A 198 -5.28 -24.05 -8.21
N ASP A 199 -4.91 -22.81 -8.58
CA ASP A 199 -3.94 -22.57 -9.65
C ASP A 199 -2.59 -23.19 -9.25
N PRO A 200 -2.03 -24.11 -10.06
CA PRO A 200 -0.81 -24.85 -9.69
C PRO A 200 0.39 -23.94 -9.39
N LEU A 201 0.52 -22.82 -10.12
CA LEU A 201 1.62 -21.89 -9.93
C LEU A 201 1.44 -21.10 -8.64
N ILE A 202 0.23 -20.60 -8.35
CA ILE A 202 -0.06 -19.90 -7.10
C ILE A 202 0.15 -20.82 -5.89
N LYS A 203 -0.33 -22.07 -5.97
CA LYS A 203 -0.16 -23.04 -4.90
C LYS A 203 1.32 -23.31 -4.60
N GLU A 204 2.09 -23.71 -5.61
CA GLU A 204 3.47 -24.13 -5.44
C GLU A 204 4.40 -22.95 -5.15
N LYS A 205 4.32 -21.90 -5.98
CA LYS A 205 5.30 -20.80 -5.97
C LYS A 205 4.98 -19.73 -4.93
N VAL A 206 3.73 -19.60 -4.50
CA VAL A 206 3.32 -18.60 -3.50
C VAL A 206 3.03 -19.30 -2.18
N PHE A 207 1.94 -20.06 -2.07
CA PHE A 207 1.49 -20.59 -0.78
C PHE A 207 2.49 -21.56 -0.15
N ASP A 208 2.93 -22.60 -0.87
CA ASP A 208 3.86 -23.59 -0.34
C ASP A 208 5.22 -22.97 -0.01
N HIS A 209 5.71 -22.07 -0.89
CA HIS A 209 6.94 -21.30 -0.65
C HIS A 209 6.89 -20.52 0.67
N TYR A 210 5.87 -19.69 0.89
CA TYR A 210 5.78 -18.88 2.10
C TYR A 210 5.49 -19.71 3.35
N ILE A 211 4.70 -20.80 3.25
CA ILE A 211 4.53 -21.76 4.34
C ILE A 211 5.88 -22.32 4.79
N ASP A 212 6.74 -22.72 3.86
CA ASP A 212 8.05 -23.28 4.19
C ASP A 212 9.02 -22.23 4.73
N SER A 213 9.02 -21.01 4.18
CA SER A 213 9.79 -19.88 4.71
C SER A 213 9.40 -19.56 6.16
N PHE A 214 8.10 -19.51 6.47
CA PHE A 214 7.62 -19.27 7.83
C PHE A 214 7.95 -20.44 8.79
N LYS A 215 7.88 -21.69 8.33
CA LYS A 215 8.34 -22.83 9.15
C LYS A 215 9.80 -22.66 9.53
N LYS A 216 10.68 -22.33 8.57
CA LYS A 216 12.11 -22.10 8.82
C LYS A 216 12.34 -20.95 9.80
N ALA A 217 11.68 -19.81 9.60
CA ALA A 217 11.76 -18.66 10.49
C ALA A 217 11.34 -19.01 11.93
N ARG A 218 10.22 -19.73 12.09
CA ARG A 218 9.76 -20.20 13.40
C ARG A 218 10.78 -21.10 14.11
N GLU A 219 11.37 -22.05 13.39
CA GLU A 219 12.37 -22.94 13.99
C GLU A 219 13.67 -22.20 14.37
N ASN A 220 14.06 -21.17 13.62
CA ASN A 220 15.19 -20.31 13.99
C ASN A 220 14.89 -19.51 15.28
N LEU A 221 13.71 -18.89 15.37
CA LEU A 221 13.29 -18.16 16.58
C LEU A 221 13.24 -19.05 17.82
N LYS A 222 12.81 -20.32 17.68
CA LYS A 222 12.87 -21.30 18.77
C LYS A 222 14.30 -21.61 19.21
N LYS A 223 15.24 -21.75 18.27
CA LYS A 223 16.67 -21.97 18.58
C LYS A 223 17.27 -20.77 19.33
N GLU A 224 16.84 -19.57 18.96
CA GLU A 224 17.21 -18.30 19.62
C GLU A 224 16.49 -18.07 20.96
N LYS A 225 15.62 -18.99 21.39
CA LYS A 225 14.76 -18.88 22.58
C LYS A 225 13.82 -17.67 22.56
N ASN A 226 13.54 -17.11 21.37
CA ASN A 226 12.52 -16.08 21.18
C ASN A 226 11.13 -16.73 21.07
N LYS A 227 10.52 -16.99 22.23
CA LYS A 227 9.21 -17.65 22.33
C LYS A 227 8.09 -16.80 21.70
N GLU A 228 8.07 -15.50 22.00
CA GLU A 228 7.04 -14.59 21.51
C GLU A 228 7.03 -14.51 19.98
N GLY A 229 8.20 -14.34 19.36
CA GLY A 229 8.31 -14.36 17.90
C GLY A 229 7.87 -15.71 17.31
N ALA A 230 8.26 -16.84 17.92
CA ALA A 230 7.84 -18.15 17.43
C ALA A 230 6.32 -18.37 17.53
N ASP A 231 5.66 -17.83 18.57
CA ASP A 231 4.21 -17.89 18.76
C ASP A 231 3.47 -17.01 17.73
N GLN A 232 3.99 -15.80 17.46
CA GLN A 232 3.46 -14.92 16.39
C GLN A 232 3.50 -15.62 15.03
N ILE A 233 4.64 -16.21 14.65
CA ILE A 233 4.77 -16.95 13.38
C ILE A 233 3.86 -18.18 13.34
N THR A 234 3.58 -18.82 14.47
CA THR A 234 2.63 -19.94 14.54
C THR A 234 1.20 -19.51 14.19
N GLY A 235 0.78 -18.32 14.64
CA GLY A 235 -0.49 -17.71 14.22
C GLY A 235 -0.56 -17.50 12.71
N LYS A 236 0.48 -16.87 12.13
CA LYS A 236 0.58 -16.62 10.68
C LYS A 236 0.54 -17.91 9.85
N LEU A 237 1.27 -18.94 10.27
CA LEU A 237 1.26 -20.27 9.62
C LEU A 237 -0.13 -20.92 9.64
N LYS A 238 -0.90 -20.73 10.72
CA LYS A 238 -2.27 -21.26 10.80
C LYS A 238 -3.17 -20.59 9.78
N ASN A 239 -3.08 -19.26 9.65
CA ASN A 239 -3.85 -18.49 8.69
C ASN A 239 -3.47 -18.86 7.25
N LEU A 240 -2.17 -18.89 6.94
CA LEU A 240 -1.69 -19.22 5.60
C LEU A 240 -2.10 -20.63 5.15
N ARG A 241 -2.13 -21.60 6.07
CA ARG A 241 -2.62 -22.97 5.79
C ARG A 241 -4.13 -23.04 5.55
N LYS A 242 -4.92 -22.13 6.12
CA LYS A 242 -6.35 -22.03 5.83
C LYS A 242 -6.55 -21.46 4.42
N LEU A 243 -5.85 -20.36 4.11
CA LEU A 243 -5.86 -19.76 2.77
C LEU A 243 -5.42 -20.75 1.69
N ALA A 244 -4.35 -21.52 1.94
CA ALA A 244 -3.84 -22.58 1.06
C ALA A 244 -4.83 -23.76 0.84
N LYS A 245 -5.96 -23.77 1.56
CA LYS A 245 -7.06 -24.72 1.40
C LYS A 245 -8.34 -24.06 0.85
N GLY A 246 -8.24 -22.81 0.37
CA GLY A 246 -9.37 -22.02 -0.12
C GLY A 246 -10.31 -21.55 1.00
N GLN A 247 -9.85 -21.53 2.25
CA GLN A 247 -10.65 -21.08 3.38
C GLN A 247 -10.37 -19.60 3.64
N ASN A 248 -11.42 -18.79 3.66
CA ASN A 248 -11.34 -17.40 4.11
C ASN A 248 -10.99 -17.35 5.61
N VAL A 249 -10.20 -16.36 6.03
CA VAL A 249 -9.59 -16.28 7.37
C VAL A 249 -9.95 -15.00 8.08
#